data_AF-A0A8C0HBD1-F1
#
_entry.id   AF-A0A8C0HBD1-F1
#
_cell.length_a   1.000
_cell.length_b   1.000
_cell.length_c   1.000
_cell.angle_alpha   90.00
_cell.angle_beta   90.00
_cell.angle_gamma   90.00
#
_symmetry.space_group_name_H-M   'P 1'
#
loop_
_entity.id
_entity.type
_entity.pdbx_description
1 polymer ?
#
loop_
_entity_poly.entity_id
_entity_poly.type
_entity_poly.pdbx_seq_one_letter_code
_entity_poly.pdbx_strand_id
1 'polypeptide(L)' 'WLQALALALLLAGGALGAARGRRFCRPVNATIAAEKDDCPVCVTVATAICSGYCQTKV' A
#
# COMPACT_ATOMS: atom_id res chain seq x y z
N TRP A 1 17.38 21.56 28.90
CA TRP A 1 17.01 20.13 29.05
C TRP A 1 15.69 19.79 28.36
N LEU A 2 14.55 20.41 28.69
CA LEU A 2 13.26 20.11 28.03
C LEU A 2 13.25 20.37 26.50
N GLN A 3 13.89 21.45 26.03
CA GLN A 3 13.94 21.79 24.61
C GLN A 3 14.58 20.69 23.75
N ALA A 4 15.62 20.03 24.28
CA ALA A 4 16.34 18.97 23.59
C ALA A 4 15.51 17.67 23.53
N LEU A 5 14.80 17.36 24.62
CA LEU A 5 13.85 16.23 24.66
C LEU A 5 12.70 16.42 23.68
N ALA A 6 12.14 17.63 23.59
CA ALA A 6 11.08 17.96 22.64
C ALA A 6 11.56 17.81 21.18
N LEU A 7 12.76 18.29 20.86
CA LEU A 7 13.35 18.12 19.53
C LEU A 7 13.60 16.65 19.19
N ALA A 8 14.11 15.87 20.14
CA ALA A 8 14.35 14.44 19.95
C ALA A 8 13.04 13.67 19.67
N LEU A 9 11.95 14.01 20.38
CA LEU A 9 10.64 13.39 20.19
C LEU A 9 10.03 13.74 18.82
N LEU A 10 10.19 14.99 18.36
CA LEU A 10 9.74 15.44 17.03
C LEU A 10 10.48 14.71 15.90
N LEU A 11 11.80 14.56 16.02
CA LEU A 11 12.63 13.85 15.04
C LEU A 11 12.31 12.35 15.01
N ALA A 12 12.08 11.72 16.17
CA ALA A 12 11.67 10.32 16.24
C ALA A 12 10.28 10.09 15.64
N GLY A 13 9.31 10.97 15.90
CA GLY A 13 7.95 10.87 15.36
C GLY A 13 7.89 11.01 13.83
N GLY A 14 8.74 11.87 13.24
CA GLY A 14 8.84 12.04 11.78
C GLY A 14 9.35 10.79 11.05
N ALA A 15 10.25 10.03 11.66
CA ALA A 15 10.81 8.81 11.07
C ALA A 15 9.81 7.64 11.04
N LEU A 16 8.92 7.52 12.04
CA LEU A 16 7.87 6.48 12.06
C LEU A 16 6.78 6.72 11.01
N GLY A 17 6.59 7.95 10.54
CA GLY A 17 5.62 8.29 9.50
C GLY A 17 6.03 7.85 8.08
N ALA A 18 7.32 7.83 7.78
CA ALA A 18 7.84 7.47 6.46
C ALA A 18 7.81 5.95 6.18
N ALA A 19 7.96 5.12 7.21
CA ALA A 19 7.89 3.66 7.08
C ALA A 19 6.47 3.13 6.82
N ARG A 20 5.44 3.98 6.99
CA ARG A 20 4.03 3.63 6.77
C ARG A 20 3.59 3.74 5.30
N GLY A 21 4.45 4.24 4.41
CA GLY A 21 4.09 4.65 3.05
C GLY A 21 4.07 3.56 1.98
N ARG A 22 4.77 2.43 2.16
CA ARG A 22 4.89 1.38 1.14
C ARG A 22 4.55 0.02 1.73
N ARG A 23 3.29 -0.41 1.58
CA ARG A 23 2.90 -1.78 1.94
C ARG A 23 3.71 -2.75 1.08
N PHE A 24 4.38 -3.72 1.73
CA PHE A 24 5.05 -4.82 1.03
C PHE A 24 4.03 -5.56 0.17
N CYS A 25 4.47 -6.15 -0.95
CA CYS A 25 3.60 -6.93 -1.83
C CYS A 25 2.85 -8.00 -1.03
N ARG A 26 1.52 -7.97 -1.07
CA ARG A 26 0.65 -8.92 -0.37
C ARG A 26 -0.69 -9.07 -1.10
N PRO A 27 -1.46 -10.13 -0.81
CA PRO A 27 -2.85 -10.22 -1.26
C PRO A 27 -3.71 -9.09 -0.69
N VAL A 28 -4.55 -8.50 -1.55
CA VAL A 28 -5.55 -7.48 -1.20
C VAL A 28 -6.85 -7.78 -1.95
N ASN A 29 -7.98 -7.51 -1.31
CA ASN A 29 -9.27 -7.60 -1.99
C ASN A 29 -9.42 -6.42 -2.96
N ALA A 30 -9.78 -6.71 -4.20
CA ALA A 30 -10.04 -5.74 -5.25
C ALA A 30 -11.24 -6.19 -6.11
N THR A 31 -11.93 -5.22 -6.71
CA THR A 31 -12.99 -5.47 -7.68
C THR A 31 -12.42 -5.34 -9.08
N ILE A 32 -12.53 -6.39 -9.88
CA ILE A 32 -12.05 -6.42 -11.27
C ILE A 32 -13.21 -6.57 -12.25
N ALA A 33 -13.07 -5.95 -13.41
CA ALA A 33 -13.95 -6.16 -14.56
C ALA A 33 -13.58 -7.49 -15.24
N ALA A 34 -14.54 -8.38 -15.39
CA ALA A 34 -14.44 -9.63 -16.12
C ALA A 34 -15.16 -9.46 -17.46
N GLU A 35 -14.35 -9.42 -18.52
CA GLU A 35 -14.78 -9.25 -19.90
C GLU A 35 -14.49 -10.53 -20.69
N LYS A 36 -15.33 -10.81 -21.69
CA LYS A 36 -15.15 -11.93 -22.60
C LYS A 36 -15.70 -11.54 -23.97
N ASP A 37 -14.99 -11.93 -25.02
CA ASP A 37 -15.46 -11.74 -26.40
C ASP A 37 -16.84 -12.38 -26.60
N ASP A 38 -17.65 -11.75 -27.46
CA ASP A 38 -19.04 -12.12 -27.75
C ASP A 38 -20.01 -12.09 -26.55
N CYS A 39 -19.59 -11.52 -25.41
CA CYS A 39 -20.48 -11.27 -24.27
C CYS A 39 -20.85 -9.77 -24.23
N PRO A 40 -22.14 -9.41 -24.24
CA PRO A 40 -22.58 -8.01 -24.37
C PRO A 40 -22.44 -7.19 -23.09
N VAL A 41 -22.02 -7.80 -21.98
CA VAL A 41 -21.96 -7.18 -20.66
C VAL A 41 -20.66 -7.60 -19.97
N CYS A 42 -20.00 -6.61 -19.35
CA CYS A 42 -18.90 -6.84 -18.41
C CYS A 42 -19.46 -7.12 -17.00
N VAL A 43 -18.90 -8.12 -16.33
CA VAL A 43 -19.28 -8.47 -14.95
C VAL A 43 -18.19 -7.99 -13.99
N THR A 44 -18.55 -7.40 -12.85
CA THR A 44 -17.57 -7.05 -11.82
C THR A 44 -17.46 -8.14 -10.76
N VAL A 45 -16.24 -8.52 -10.40
CA VAL A 45 -15.99 -9.59 -9.42
C VAL A 45 -15.05 -9.08 -8.34
N ALA A 46 -15.45 -9.24 -7.08
CA ALA A 46 -14.58 -9.02 -5.94
C ALA A 46 -13.69 -10.25 -5.72
N THR A 47 -12.39 -10.07 -5.79
CA THR A 47 -11.41 -11.15 -5.63
C THR A 47 -10.13 -10.66 -4.94
N ALA A 48 -9.24 -11.58 -4.58
CA ALA A 48 -7.93 -11.23 -4.05
C ALA A 48 -6.91 -11.10 -5.18
N ILE A 49 -6.16 -9.99 -5.20
CA ILE A 49 -5.04 -9.74 -6.12
C ILE A 49 -3.77 -9.41 -5.33
N CYS A 50 -2.59 -9.52 -5.93
CA CYS A 50 -1.35 -9.08 -5.31
C CYS A 50 -1.09 -7.60 -5.57
N SER A 51 -0.83 -6.81 -4.52
CA SER A 51 -0.52 -5.39 -4.64
C SER A 51 0.48 -4.93 -3.58
N GLY A 52 1.32 -3.96 -3.92
CA GLY A 52 2.34 -3.38 -3.04
C GLY A 52 3.69 -3.24 -3.74
N TYR A 53 4.75 -3.13 -2.94
CA TYR A 53 6.12 -2.96 -3.44
C TYR A 53 6.99 -4.16 -3.07
N CYS A 54 7.86 -4.55 -4.02
CA CYS A 54 8.92 -5.53 -3.81
C CYS A 54 10.27 -4.82 -3.68
N GLN A 55 11.19 -5.43 -2.92
CA GLN A 55 12.58 -4.99 -2.93
C GLN A 55 13.24 -5.37 -4.25
N THR A 56 13.94 -4.43 -4.88
CA THR A 56 14.72 -4.66 -6.10
C THR A 56 16.18 -4.33 -5.82
N LYS A 57 17.10 -5.04 -6.48
CA LYS A 57 18.52 -4.65 -6.47
C LYS A 57 18.72 -3.61 -7.58
N VAL A 58 19.51 -2.59 -7.27
CA VAL A 58 20.06 -1.64 -8.24
C VAL A 58 21.32 -2.20 -8.88
#